data_AF-A0A914ZK91-F1
#
_entry.id   AF-A0A914ZK91-F1
#
_cell.length_a   1.000
_cell.length_b   1.000
_cell.length_c   1.000
_cell.angle_alpha   90.00
_cell.angle_beta   90.00
_cell.angle_gamma   90.00
#
_symmetry.space_group_name_H-M   'P 1'
#
loop_
_entity.id
_entity.type
_entity.pdbx_description
1 polymer ?
#
loop_
_entity_poly.entity_id
_entity_poly.type
_entity_poly.pdbx_seq_one_letter_code
_entity_poly.pdbx_strand_id
1 'polypeptide(L)'
;MRTECYSLLPAAFEIRQLMEMIPDINDRKELDELVKDRRSTRSEIKQNVDRIIARQPIEVQDAYVSILRNKIIHDNVQYENEMHTLKEKGASNEVLEVKKQMHMFEGDWSLSKQDAEQMEKRLVAALSKSQRDLLDL
;
A
#
# COMPACT_ATOMS: atom_id res chain seq x y z
N MET A 1 16.03 -6.80 22.21
CA MET A 1 14.83 -5.91 22.19
C MET A 1 14.93 -4.97 21.00
N ARG A 2 14.17 -5.23 19.94
CA ARG A 2 13.87 -4.29 18.84
C ARG A 2 12.56 -4.74 18.19
N THR A 3 11.45 -4.54 18.89
CA THR A 3 10.14 -5.03 18.45
C THR A 3 9.06 -3.94 18.49
N GLU A 4 9.45 -2.67 18.37
CA GLU A 4 8.52 -1.55 18.42
C GLU A 4 8.98 -0.45 17.47
N CYS A 5 8.66 -0.60 16.18
CA CYS A 5 8.69 0.47 15.16
C CYS A 5 7.93 0.11 13.87
N TYR A 6 7.46 -1.13 13.71
CA TYR A 6 6.73 -1.54 12.50
C TYR A 6 5.21 -1.28 12.57
N SER A 7 4.67 -0.80 13.70
CA SER A 7 3.22 -0.59 13.88
C SER A 7 2.71 0.77 13.41
N LEU A 8 3.56 1.62 12.81
CA LEU A 8 3.19 2.96 12.31
C LEU A 8 3.55 3.20 10.85
N LEU A 9 4.10 2.18 10.17
CA LEU A 9 4.40 2.29 8.74
C LEU A 9 3.19 1.82 7.93
N PRO A 10 2.76 2.57 6.91
CA PRO A 10 1.65 2.17 6.06
C PRO A 10 1.95 0.83 5.40
N ALA A 11 0.89 0.09 5.07
CA ALA A 11 0.98 -1.25 4.51
C ALA A 11 1.59 -1.27 3.09
N ALA A 12 2.92 -1.27 3.02
CA ALA A 12 3.68 -1.24 1.79
C ALA A 12 4.26 -2.62 1.43
N PHE A 13 4.16 -2.97 0.14
CA PHE A 13 4.80 -4.13 -0.46
C PHE A 13 5.45 -3.74 -1.78
N GLU A 14 6.64 -4.29 -2.03
CA GLU A 14 7.31 -4.16 -3.32
C GLU A 14 7.69 -5.56 -3.83
N ILE A 15 6.70 -6.47 -3.80
CA ILE A 15 6.90 -7.89 -4.11
C ILE A 15 7.50 -8.09 -5.51
N ARG A 16 7.12 -7.26 -6.50
CA ARG A 16 7.72 -7.33 -7.84
C ARG A 16 9.21 -7.03 -7.82
N GLN A 17 9.64 -6.01 -7.08
CA GLN A 17 11.07 -5.70 -6.93
C GLN A 17 11.80 -6.80 -6.16
N LEU A 18 11.16 -7.40 -5.14
CA LEU A 18 11.72 -8.56 -4.44
C LEU A 18 11.94 -9.75 -5.39
N MET A 19 10.97 -10.04 -6.27
CA MET A 19 11.09 -11.11 -7.28
C MET A 19 12.24 -10.89 -8.26
N GLU A 20 12.64 -9.65 -8.53
CA GLU A 20 13.77 -9.32 -9.40
C GLU A 20 15.12 -9.57 -8.73
N MET A 21 15.17 -9.48 -7.39
CA MET A 21 16.39 -9.71 -6.60
C MET A 21 16.61 -11.19 -6.24
N ILE A 22 15.56 -12.00 -6.26
CA ILE A 22 15.62 -13.41 -5.83
C ILE A 22 15.87 -14.33 -7.03
N PRO A 23 16.90 -15.20 -7.00
CA PRO A 23 17.16 -16.14 -8.09
C PRO A 23 16.30 -17.41 -8.01
N ASP A 24 15.85 -17.82 -6.82
CA ASP A 24 15.09 -19.06 -6.65
C ASP A 24 13.72 -18.98 -7.32
N ILE A 25 13.41 -19.97 -8.16
CA ILE A 25 12.19 -19.96 -8.96
C ILE A 25 10.93 -20.31 -8.16
N ASN A 26 11.06 -21.06 -7.07
CA ASN A 26 9.93 -21.44 -6.24
C ASN A 26 9.50 -20.24 -5.39
N ASP A 27 10.46 -19.55 -4.76
CA ASP A 27 10.21 -18.31 -4.04
C ASP A 27 9.58 -17.25 -4.97
N ARG A 28 10.06 -17.11 -6.22
CA ARG A 28 9.44 -16.19 -7.20
C ARG A 28 8.01 -16.58 -7.57
N LYS A 29 7.69 -17.87 -7.66
CA LYS A 29 6.30 -18.33 -7.91
C LYS A 29 5.39 -18.01 -6.74
N GLU A 30 5.85 -18.28 -5.51
CA GLU A 30 5.11 -17.94 -4.28
C GLU A 30 4.85 -16.43 -4.21
N LEU A 31 5.85 -15.60 -4.51
CA LEU A 31 5.69 -14.14 -4.59
C LEU A 31 4.70 -13.71 -5.70
N ASP A 32 4.71 -14.34 -6.87
CA ASP A 32 3.77 -14.04 -7.96
C ASP A 32 2.32 -14.39 -7.60
N GLU A 33 2.10 -15.45 -6.83
CA GLU A 33 0.79 -15.79 -6.27
C GLU A 33 0.33 -14.73 -5.26
N LEU A 34 1.21 -14.29 -4.36
CA LEU A 34 0.91 -13.24 -3.37
C LEU A 34 0.57 -11.89 -4.04
N VAL A 35 1.19 -11.55 -5.18
CA VAL A 35 0.83 -10.34 -5.95
C VAL A 35 -0.59 -10.40 -6.50
N LYS A 36 -1.07 -11.60 -6.84
CA LYS A 36 -2.40 -11.82 -7.39
C LYS A 36 -3.46 -12.02 -6.31
N ASP A 37 -3.04 -12.28 -5.08
CA ASP A 37 -3.95 -12.41 -3.95
C ASP A 37 -4.60 -11.07 -3.62
N ARG A 38 -5.93 -11.05 -3.69
CA ARG A 38 -6.75 -9.89 -3.37
C ARG A 38 -7.56 -10.07 -2.10
N ARG A 39 -7.57 -11.27 -1.52
CA ARG A 39 -8.48 -11.70 -0.45
C ARG A 39 -7.78 -11.83 0.89
N SER A 40 -6.52 -12.25 0.90
CA SER A 40 -5.74 -12.19 2.13
C SER A 40 -5.54 -10.74 2.57
N THR A 41 -5.55 -10.57 3.89
CA THR A 41 -5.20 -9.31 4.52
C THR A 41 -3.75 -8.96 4.21
N ARG A 42 -3.42 -7.68 4.19
CA ARG A 42 -2.03 -7.24 4.03
C ARG A 42 -1.13 -7.86 5.11
N SER A 43 -1.60 -8.01 6.36
CA SER A 43 -0.84 -8.70 7.41
C SER A 43 -0.46 -10.13 7.05
N GLU A 44 -1.38 -10.91 6.47
CA GLU A 44 -1.11 -12.28 6.04
C GLU A 44 -0.10 -12.31 4.88
N ILE A 45 -0.28 -11.44 3.88
CA ILE A 45 0.67 -11.28 2.77
C ILE A 45 2.06 -10.93 3.31
N LYS A 46 2.14 -10.00 4.29
CA LYS A 46 3.39 -9.62 4.94
C LYS A 46 4.10 -10.79 5.59
N GLN A 47 3.37 -11.62 6.32
CA GLN A 47 3.96 -12.79 6.98
C GLN A 47 4.56 -13.76 5.97
N ASN A 48 3.90 -13.97 4.82
CA ASN A 48 4.43 -14.83 3.76
C ASN A 48 5.65 -14.22 3.08
N VAL A 49 5.60 -12.92 2.77
CA VAL A 49 6.74 -12.18 2.21
C VAL A 49 7.94 -12.19 3.17
N ASP A 50 7.73 -11.94 4.46
CA ASP A 50 8.78 -11.98 5.49
C ASP A 50 9.44 -13.36 5.58
N ARG A 51 8.68 -14.46 5.44
CA ARG A 51 9.23 -15.83 5.42
C ARG A 51 10.14 -16.06 4.22
N ILE A 52 9.79 -15.55 3.06
CA ILE A 52 10.60 -15.66 1.84
C ILE A 52 11.88 -14.84 1.99
N ILE A 53 11.78 -13.60 2.49
CA ILE A 53 12.93 -12.71 2.74
C ILE A 53 13.91 -13.33 3.72
N ALA A 54 13.42 -13.95 4.79
CA ALA A 54 14.28 -14.56 5.82
C ALA A 54 15.17 -15.70 5.28
N ARG A 55 14.85 -16.26 4.11
CA ARG A 55 15.67 -17.28 3.43
C ARG A 55 16.73 -16.69 2.49
N GLN A 56 16.63 -15.40 2.19
CA GLN A 56 17.51 -14.74 1.21
C GLN A 56 18.85 -14.30 1.84
N PRO A 57 19.90 -14.09 1.03
CA PRO A 57 21.13 -13.45 1.48
C PRO A 57 20.87 -12.08 2.13
N ILE A 58 21.70 -11.69 3.09
CA ILE A 58 21.52 -10.45 3.87
C ILE A 58 21.44 -9.21 2.97
N GLU A 59 22.18 -9.20 1.87
CA GLU A 59 22.20 -8.12 0.90
C GLU A 59 20.82 -7.90 0.26
N VAL A 60 20.09 -8.98 -0.02
CA VAL A 60 18.72 -8.92 -0.55
C VAL A 60 17.74 -8.43 0.51
N GLN A 61 17.91 -8.86 1.77
CA GLN A 61 17.07 -8.40 2.88
C GLN A 61 17.22 -6.89 3.09
N ASP A 62 18.46 -6.39 3.15
CA ASP A 62 18.77 -4.98 3.36
C ASP A 62 18.33 -4.10 2.18
N ALA A 63 18.52 -4.58 0.94
CA ALA A 63 18.03 -3.91 -0.26
C ALA A 63 16.49 -3.79 -0.23
N TYR A 64 15.79 -4.86 0.16
CA TYR A 64 14.34 -4.86 0.22
C TYR A 64 13.80 -3.91 1.29
N VAL A 65 14.41 -3.85 2.48
CA VAL A 65 14.04 -2.88 3.52
C VAL A 65 14.20 -1.44 3.00
N SER A 66 15.25 -1.16 2.24
CA SER A 66 15.49 0.16 1.65
C SER A 66 14.42 0.53 0.61
N ILE A 67 14.04 -0.44 -0.24
CA ILE A 67 12.94 -0.31 -1.21
C ILE A 67 11.63 0.04 -0.49
N LEU A 68 11.27 -0.71 0.56
CA LEU A 68 10.05 -0.45 1.32
C LEU A 68 10.02 0.95 1.95
N ARG A 69 11.15 1.40 2.52
CA ARG A 69 11.25 2.76 3.09
C ARG A 69 11.01 3.83 2.02
N ASN A 70 11.62 3.67 0.85
CA ASN A 70 11.45 4.61 -0.25
C ASN A 70 10.01 4.62 -0.78
N LYS A 71 9.38 3.45 -0.87
CA LYS A 71 7.97 3.31 -1.25
C LYS A 71 7.05 4.08 -0.30
N ILE A 72 7.23 3.88 1.01
CA ILE A 72 6.44 4.60 2.03
C ILE A 72 6.62 6.12 1.92
N ILE A 73 7.85 6.59 1.74
CA ILE A 73 8.12 8.03 1.55
C ILE A 73 7.42 8.55 0.29
N HIS A 74 7.55 7.81 -0.82
CA HIS A 74 6.94 8.18 -2.09
C HIS A 74 5.41 8.28 -1.99
N ASP A 75 4.77 7.27 -1.40
CA ASP A 75 3.31 7.21 -1.27
C ASP A 75 2.78 8.35 -0.38
N ASN A 76 3.48 8.66 0.71
CA ASN A 76 3.12 9.79 1.57
C ASN A 76 3.28 11.14 0.84
N VAL A 77 4.36 11.33 0.09
CA VAL A 77 4.58 12.55 -0.70
C VAL A 77 3.52 12.68 -1.80
N GLN A 78 3.18 11.59 -2.48
CA GLN A 78 2.13 11.56 -3.47
C GLN A 78 0.78 11.97 -2.85
N TYR A 79 0.40 11.36 -1.72
CA TYR A 79 -0.83 11.71 -1.00
C TYR A 79 -0.88 13.21 -0.61
N GLU A 80 0.20 13.76 -0.07
CA GLU A 80 0.25 15.18 0.29
C GLU A 80 0.12 16.11 -0.93
N ASN A 81 0.74 15.75 -2.06
CA ASN A 81 0.61 16.50 -3.32
C ASN A 81 -0.83 16.46 -3.87
N GLU A 82 -1.48 15.29 -3.81
CA GLU A 82 -2.88 15.14 -4.20
C GLU A 82 -3.80 15.97 -3.29
N MET A 83 -3.58 15.94 -1.97
CA MET A 83 -4.31 16.77 -1.01
C MET A 83 -4.12 18.27 -1.25
N HIS A 84 -2.90 18.70 -1.60
CA HIS A 84 -2.62 20.09 -1.97
C HIS A 84 -3.38 20.49 -3.24
N THR A 85 -3.30 19.66 -4.28
CA THR A 85 -3.97 19.88 -5.56
C THR A 85 -5.49 20.00 -5.40
N LEU A 86 -6.10 19.14 -4.57
CA LEU A 86 -7.53 19.20 -4.26
C LEU A 86 -7.89 20.52 -3.58
N LYS A 87 -7.09 20.99 -2.61
CA LYS A 87 -7.32 22.27 -1.93
C LYS A 87 -7.22 23.45 -2.90
N GLU A 88 -6.21 23.47 -3.78
CA GLU A 88 -6.05 24.52 -4.79
C GLU A 88 -7.21 24.59 -5.79
N LYS A 89 -7.80 23.42 -6.12
CA LYS A 89 -9.00 23.32 -6.95
C LYS A 89 -10.30 23.70 -6.23
N GLY A 90 -10.23 24.09 -4.95
CA GLY A 90 -11.40 24.44 -4.15
C GLY A 90 -12.27 23.25 -3.77
N ALA A 91 -11.69 22.05 -3.65
CA ALA A 91 -12.42 20.87 -3.20
C ALA A 91 -13.06 21.11 -1.82
N SER A 92 -14.26 20.57 -1.63
CA SER A 92 -14.96 20.67 -0.35
C SER A 92 -14.28 19.83 0.73
N ASN A 93 -14.54 20.16 2.00
CA ASN A 93 -14.04 19.35 3.13
C ASN A 93 -14.45 17.88 3.05
N GLU A 94 -15.62 17.60 2.48
CA GLU A 94 -16.10 16.23 2.26
C GLU A 94 -15.20 15.45 1.29
N VAL A 95 -14.77 16.07 0.18
CA VAL A 95 -13.85 15.44 -0.79
C VAL A 95 -12.48 15.20 -0.17
N LEU A 96 -11.98 16.17 0.61
CA LEU A 96 -10.70 16.05 1.32
C LEU A 96 -10.75 14.93 2.36
N GLU A 97 -11.85 14.78 3.09
CA GLU A 97 -12.03 13.71 4.07
C GLU A 97 -12.16 12.34 3.40
N VAL A 98 -12.89 12.24 2.29
CA VAL A 98 -12.93 11.00 1.50
C VAL A 98 -11.53 10.61 1.05
N LYS A 99 -10.74 11.54 0.50
CA LYS A 99 -9.36 11.25 0.06
C LYS A 99 -8.48 10.76 1.20
N LYS A 100 -8.59 11.37 2.38
CA LYS A 100 -7.89 10.95 3.59
C LYS A 100 -8.28 9.53 4.00
N GLN A 101 -9.56 9.20 4.00
CA GLN A 101 -10.04 7.86 4.37
C GLN A 101 -9.59 6.78 3.37
N MET A 102 -9.58 7.08 2.07
CA MET A 102 -9.03 6.18 1.06
C MET A 102 -7.56 5.85 1.36
N HIS A 103 -6.74 6.88 1.62
CA HIS A 103 -5.34 6.68 1.99
C HIS A 103 -5.17 5.84 3.28
N MET A 104 -6.05 6.01 4.26
CA MET A 104 -6.06 5.17 5.46
C MET A 104 -6.37 3.70 5.16
N PHE A 105 -7.31 3.40 4.26
CA PHE A 105 -7.64 2.03 3.86
C PHE A 105 -6.52 1.35 3.07
N GLU A 106 -5.82 2.11 2.23
CA GLU A 106 -4.65 1.63 1.51
C GLU A 106 -3.52 1.24 2.47
N GLY A 107 -3.33 2.03 3.54
CA GLY A 107 -2.33 1.80 4.57
C GLY A 107 -2.71 0.78 5.66
N ASP A 108 -3.96 0.28 5.69
CA ASP A 108 -4.45 -0.62 6.74
C ASP A 108 -3.96 -2.08 6.51
N TRP A 109 -3.16 -2.56 7.46
CA TRP A 109 -2.62 -3.92 7.50
C TRP A 109 -3.70 -5.00 7.69
N SER A 110 -4.86 -4.65 8.24
CA SER A 110 -5.96 -5.58 8.52
C SER A 110 -6.88 -5.80 7.33
N LEU A 111 -6.83 -4.91 6.32
CA LEU A 111 -7.66 -5.02 5.13
C LEU A 111 -6.99 -5.85 4.05
N SER A 112 -7.81 -6.59 3.30
CA SER A 112 -7.42 -7.13 2.01
C SER A 112 -7.51 -6.04 0.93
N LYS A 113 -6.88 -6.26 -0.23
CA LYS A 113 -7.02 -5.35 -1.37
C LYS A 113 -8.48 -5.23 -1.81
N GLN A 114 -9.19 -6.36 -1.87
CA GLN A 114 -10.60 -6.39 -2.26
C GLN A 114 -11.50 -5.64 -1.28
N ASP A 115 -11.20 -5.68 0.02
CA ASP A 115 -12.00 -4.98 1.04
C ASP A 115 -11.71 -3.48 1.02
N ALA A 116 -10.44 -3.07 0.93
CA ALA A 116 -10.07 -1.66 0.80
C ALA A 116 -10.76 -1.02 -0.42
N GLU A 117 -10.67 -1.65 -1.59
CA GLU A 117 -11.34 -1.17 -2.81
C GLU A 117 -12.87 -1.10 -2.67
N GLN A 118 -13.49 -2.03 -1.93
CA GLN A 118 -14.94 -1.98 -1.68
C GLN A 118 -15.31 -0.81 -0.76
N MET A 119 -14.51 -0.55 0.27
CA MET A 119 -14.71 0.57 1.18
C MET A 119 -14.53 1.91 0.44
N GLU A 120 -13.47 2.04 -0.36
CA GLU A 120 -13.22 3.21 -1.22
C GLU A 120 -14.38 3.45 -2.18
N LYS A 121 -14.86 2.42 -2.89
CA LYS A 121 -16.02 2.55 -3.79
C LYS A 121 -17.27 3.06 -3.09
N ARG A 122 -17.51 2.63 -1.85
CA ARG A 122 -18.67 3.11 -1.06
C ARG A 122 -18.51 4.57 -0.66
N LEU A 123 -17.30 5.00 -0.27
CA LEU A 123 -17.01 6.40 0.05
C LEU A 123 -17.21 7.29 -1.17
N VAL A 124 -16.60 6.91 -2.30
CA VAL A 124 -16.68 7.67 -3.55
C VAL A 124 -18.11 7.73 -4.07
N ALA A 125 -18.90 6.65 -3.94
CA ALA A 125 -20.29 6.62 -4.37
C ALA A 125 -21.20 7.57 -3.57
N ALA A 126 -20.82 7.97 -2.35
CA ALA A 126 -21.55 8.95 -1.57
C ALA A 126 -21.39 10.39 -2.11
N LEU A 127 -20.36 10.65 -2.92
CA LEU A 127 -20.10 11.96 -3.50
C LEU A 127 -20.95 12.24 -4.74
N SER A 128 -21.27 13.52 -4.94
CA SER A 128 -21.86 13.99 -6.20
C SER A 128 -20.91 13.76 -7.38
N LYS A 129 -21.44 13.77 -8.61
CA LYS A 129 -20.62 13.53 -9.82
C LYS A 129 -19.45 14.53 -9.92
N SER A 130 -19.71 15.83 -9.73
CA SER A 130 -18.67 16.87 -9.79
C SER A 130 -17.60 16.70 -8.72
N GLN A 131 -17.94 16.20 -7.54
CA GLN A 131 -16.99 15.87 -6.48
C GLN A 131 -16.14 14.64 -6.82
N ARG A 132 -16.74 13.62 -7.46
CA ARG A 132 -16.01 12.44 -7.95
C ARG A 132 -15.01 12.80 -9.03
N ASP A 133 -15.41 13.66 -9.97
CA ASP A 133 -14.54 14.13 -11.06
C ASP A 133 -13.29 14.87 -10.52
N LEU A 134 -13.33 15.39 -9.29
CA LEU A 134 -12.17 15.98 -8.62
C LEU A 134 -11.20 14.95 -8.03
N LEU A 135 -11.64 13.72 -7.76
CA LEU A 135 -10.82 12.65 -7.17
C LEU A 135 -10.07 11.81 -8.22
N ASP A 136 -10.55 11.76 -9.46
CA ASP A 136 -9.96 11.00 -10.58
C ASP A 136 -8.70 11.68 -11.19
N LEU A 137 -7.85 12.29 -10.35
CA LEU A 137 -6.65 13.05 -10.75
C LEU A 137 -5.54 12.19 -11.36
#